data_AF-A0A917WYI9-F1
#
_entry.id   AF-A0A917WYI9-F1
#
_cell.length_a   1.000
_cell.length_b   1.000
_cell.length_c   1.000
_cell.angle_alpha   90.00
_cell.angle_beta   90.00
_cell.angle_gamma   90.00
#
_symmetry.space_group_name_H-M   'P 1'
#
loop_
_entity.id
_entity.type
_entity.pdbx_description
1 polymer ?
#
loop_
_entity_poly.entity_id
_entity_poly.type
_entity_poly.pdbx_seq_one_letter_code
_entity_poly.pdbx_strand_id
1 'polypeptide(L)'
;MSSPRIGSPLPARLWVTPAGLGALVRRAAVYRCSPTGSEHGGTTMRDTDRALVQAASAVAKLRCRSAAHTLATAARTAEGRVVSGVNVVHDSGGACAEVIAVGTAATQGVHDLETIVTVGDRGRSLVTPCGPCRRLLAELFPELRVIVGPVDDPRVVPVTGLLEP
;
A
#
# COMPACT_ATOMS: atom_id res chain seq x y z
N MET A 1 -5.53 55.49 22.02
CA MET A 1 -4.48 55.83 21.03
C MET A 1 -3.27 55.00 21.41
N SER A 2 -2.81 53.96 20.71
CA SER A 2 -2.87 53.64 19.28
C SER A 2 -2.90 52.12 19.06
N SER A 3 -3.53 51.71 17.96
CA SER A 3 -3.70 50.34 17.45
C SER A 3 -2.38 49.72 16.92
N PRO A 4 -2.35 48.41 16.60
CA PRO A 4 -1.15 47.58 16.44
C PRO A 4 -0.53 47.66 15.03
N ARG A 5 0.70 47.14 14.87
CA ARG A 5 1.28 46.88 13.55
C ARG A 5 1.33 45.39 13.25
N ILE A 6 0.42 45.01 12.35
CA ILE A 6 0.33 43.74 11.64
C ILE A 6 1.49 43.67 10.64
N GLY A 7 2.29 42.61 10.71
CA GLY A 7 3.30 42.29 9.70
C GLY A 7 2.63 41.99 8.35
N SER A 8 3.23 42.51 7.27
CA SER A 8 2.74 42.45 5.90
C SER A 8 2.48 41.02 5.38
N PRO A 9 1.48 40.83 4.50
CA PRO A 9 1.19 39.52 3.90
C PRO A 9 2.30 39.10 2.92
N LEU A 10 2.77 37.86 3.07
CA LEU A 10 3.61 37.20 2.06
C LEU A 10 2.76 36.88 0.81
N PRO A 11 3.30 37.04 -0.41
CA PRO A 11 2.52 36.93 -1.62
C PRO A 11 2.04 35.49 -1.89
N ALA A 12 0.72 35.33 -1.99
CA ALA A 12 0.09 34.17 -2.58
C ALA A 12 0.45 34.10 -4.08
N ARG A 13 1.40 33.23 -4.45
CA ARG A 13 1.70 32.93 -5.85
C ARG A 13 2.41 31.58 -6.00
N LEU A 14 1.64 30.49 -5.90
CA LEU A 14 1.96 29.25 -6.60
C LEU A 14 0.65 28.60 -7.07
N TRP A 15 0.06 29.21 -8.09
CA TRP A 15 -0.91 28.52 -8.93
C TRP A 15 -0.11 27.54 -9.80
N VAL A 16 -0.23 26.25 -9.50
CA VAL A 16 0.25 25.18 -10.39
C VAL A 16 -0.55 25.31 -11.68
N THR A 17 0.12 25.66 -12.78
CA THR A 17 -0.52 25.67 -14.10
C THR A 17 -0.81 24.23 -14.54
N PRO A 18 -1.93 23.99 -15.25
CA PRO A 18 -2.39 22.65 -15.62
C PRO A 18 -1.48 21.94 -16.66
N ALA A 19 -0.44 22.61 -17.16
CA ALA A 19 0.51 22.06 -18.15
C ALA A 19 1.73 21.35 -17.53
N GLY A 20 1.90 21.36 -16.20
CA GLY A 20 3.07 20.78 -15.51
C GLY A 20 2.86 19.42 -14.84
N LEU A 21 1.65 18.86 -14.88
CA LEU A 21 1.30 17.63 -14.14
C LEU A 21 1.82 16.33 -14.79
N GLY A 22 2.31 16.37 -16.03
CA GLY A 22 2.64 15.17 -16.80
C GLY A 22 3.94 14.46 -16.43
N ALA A 23 4.83 15.08 -15.63
CA ALA A 23 6.22 14.61 -15.49
C ALA A 23 6.61 14.07 -14.11
N LEU A 24 5.80 14.20 -13.05
CA LEU A 24 6.25 13.94 -11.68
C LEU A 24 5.71 12.67 -10.99
N VAL A 25 5.00 11.78 -11.70
CA VAL A 25 4.53 10.49 -11.14
C VAL A 25 5.24 9.29 -11.81
N ARG A 26 6.51 9.45 -12.17
CA ARG A 26 7.32 8.38 -12.81
C ARG A 26 8.48 7.93 -11.92
N ARG A 27 8.19 7.43 -10.72
CA ARG A 27 9.10 6.54 -9.98
C ARG A 27 8.49 5.79 -8.78
N ALA A 28 7.18 5.54 -8.79
CA ALA A 28 6.70 4.31 -8.14
C ALA A 28 7.22 3.17 -9.02
N ALA A 29 8.05 2.28 -8.46
CA ALA A 29 8.58 1.15 -9.21
C ALA A 29 7.42 0.20 -9.56
N VAL A 30 6.80 0.43 -10.72
CA VAL A 30 5.80 -0.47 -11.30
C VAL A 30 6.57 -1.66 -11.86
N TYR A 31 6.76 -2.68 -11.03
CA TYR A 31 7.24 -3.97 -11.51
C TYR A 31 6.09 -4.64 -12.25
N ARG A 32 6.18 -4.73 -13.58
CA ARG A 32 5.28 -5.54 -14.38
C ARG A 32 5.76 -6.98 -14.28
N CYS A 33 4.99 -7.85 -13.64
CA CYS A 33 5.24 -9.29 -13.66
C CYS A 33 4.60 -9.85 -14.94
N SER A 34 5.38 -10.54 -15.79
CA SER A 34 4.85 -11.23 -16.98
C SER A 34 4.07 -12.48 -16.54
N PRO A 35 2.84 -12.70 -17.03
CA PRO A 35 2.07 -13.88 -16.66
C PRO A 35 2.56 -15.10 -17.46
N THR A 36 3.10 -16.11 -16.78
CA THR A 36 3.19 -17.48 -17.31
C THR A 36 2.04 -18.28 -16.69
N GLY A 37 1.13 -18.74 -17.54
CA GLY A 37 -0.14 -19.32 -17.11
C GLY A 37 -0.03 -20.71 -16.48
N SER A 38 -0.91 -20.97 -15.52
CA SER A 38 -1.79 -22.14 -15.45
C SER A 38 -2.79 -21.93 -14.29
N GLU A 39 -4.07 -21.81 -14.62
CA GLU A 39 -5.17 -21.68 -13.65
C GLU A 39 -5.50 -23.04 -13.05
N HIS A 40 -5.45 -23.17 -11.71
CA HIS A 40 -6.14 -24.21 -10.95
C HIS A 40 -6.66 -23.59 -9.66
N GLY A 41 -7.98 -23.66 -9.47
CA GLY A 41 -8.67 -23.20 -8.28
C GLY A 41 -8.23 -23.96 -7.03
N GLY A 42 -7.80 -23.21 -6.03
CA GLY A 42 -7.36 -23.71 -4.73
C GLY A 42 -6.41 -22.71 -4.09
N THR A 43 -6.45 -22.62 -2.76
CA THR A 43 -5.74 -21.76 -1.81
C THR A 43 -4.20 -21.83 -1.88
N THR A 44 -3.61 -21.94 -3.06
CA THR A 44 -2.19 -22.16 -3.29
C THR A 44 -1.55 -20.88 -3.83
N MET A 45 -0.47 -20.44 -3.19
CA MET A 45 0.32 -19.28 -3.60
C MET A 45 0.79 -19.39 -5.06
N ARG A 46 0.46 -18.39 -5.89
CA ARG A 46 0.96 -18.31 -7.27
C ARG A 46 2.36 -17.68 -7.29
N ASP A 47 3.08 -17.84 -8.39
CA ASP A 47 4.39 -17.18 -8.59
C ASP A 47 4.29 -15.66 -8.51
N THR A 48 3.19 -15.10 -9.02
CA THR A 48 2.90 -13.67 -8.92
C THR A 48 2.69 -13.24 -7.46
N ASP A 49 2.13 -14.11 -6.61
CA ASP A 49 1.93 -13.83 -5.18
C ASP A 49 3.28 -13.86 -4.44
N ARG A 50 4.17 -14.80 -4.79
CA ARG A 50 5.57 -14.79 -4.29
C ARG A 50 6.30 -13.52 -4.72
N ALA A 51 6.15 -13.09 -5.97
CA ALA A 51 6.74 -11.85 -6.47
C ALA A 51 6.20 -10.62 -5.70
N LEU A 52 4.92 -10.63 -5.31
CA LEU A 52 4.32 -9.56 -4.52
C LEU A 52 4.92 -9.48 -3.11
N VAL A 53 5.16 -10.62 -2.45
CA VAL A 53 5.88 -10.69 -1.16
C VAL A 53 7.29 -10.12 -1.30
N GLN A 54 8.01 -10.45 -2.38
CA GLN A 54 9.34 -9.90 -2.64
C GLN A 54 9.31 -8.38 -2.86
N ALA A 55 8.31 -7.88 -3.58
CA ALA A 55 8.13 -6.45 -3.79
C ALA A 55 7.91 -5.69 -2.46
N ALA A 56 6.98 -6.18 -1.62
CA ALA A 56 6.76 -5.60 -0.28
C ALA A 56 8.03 -5.67 0.59
N SER A 57 8.74 -6.79 0.55
CA SER A 57 9.98 -7.01 1.30
C SER A 57 11.09 -6.05 0.86
N ALA A 58 11.23 -5.80 -0.44
CA ALA A 58 12.18 -4.83 -0.97
C ALA A 58 11.86 -3.41 -0.48
N VAL A 59 10.58 -3.01 -0.49
CA VAL A 59 10.14 -1.72 0.03
C VAL A 59 10.45 -1.61 1.53
N ALA A 60 10.14 -2.65 2.33
CA ALA A 60 10.45 -2.66 3.75
C ALA A 60 11.95 -2.51 4.04
N LYS A 61 12.81 -3.26 3.33
CA LYS A 61 14.28 -3.15 3.47
C LYS A 61 14.81 -1.76 3.14
N LEU A 62 14.21 -1.09 2.17
CA LEU A 62 14.66 0.23 1.73
C LEU A 62 14.11 1.36 2.61
N ARG A 63 12.85 1.28 3.03
CA ARG A 63 12.09 2.41 3.59
C ARG A 63 11.77 2.28 5.08
N CYS A 64 11.63 1.06 5.62
CA CYS A 64 11.32 0.86 7.04
C CYS A 64 12.59 0.92 7.92
N ARG A 65 13.14 2.13 8.06
CA ARG A 65 14.43 2.38 8.73
C ARG A 65 14.31 3.22 10.01
N SER A 66 13.11 3.59 10.41
CA SER A 66 12.87 4.43 11.60
C SER A 66 11.67 3.91 12.38
N ALA A 67 11.48 4.42 13.61
CA ALA A 67 10.31 4.10 14.42
C ALA A 67 8.99 4.56 13.77
N ALA A 68 9.04 5.59 12.91
CA ALA A 68 7.89 6.10 12.18
C ALA A 68 7.43 5.18 11.03
N HIS A 69 8.32 4.31 10.53
CA HIS A 69 8.09 3.48 9.35
C HIS A 69 8.59 2.05 9.62
N THR A 70 7.68 1.15 9.94
CA THR A 70 7.97 -0.21 10.41
C THR A 70 7.41 -1.30 9.52
N LEU A 71 6.34 -1.01 8.76
CA LEU A 71 5.63 -1.93 7.90
C LEU A 71 5.56 -1.40 6.47
N ALA A 72 5.70 -2.30 5.49
CA ALA A 72 5.45 -1.99 4.09
C ALA A 72 4.40 -2.94 3.51
N THR A 73 3.60 -2.43 2.60
CA THR A 73 2.57 -3.19 1.90
C THR A 73 2.80 -3.09 0.41
N ALA A 74 2.50 -4.19 -0.30
CA ALA A 74 2.36 -4.18 -1.75
C ALA A 74 1.00 -4.77 -2.12
N ALA A 75 0.31 -4.12 -3.06
CA ALA A 75 -0.95 -4.58 -3.64
C ALA A 75 -0.79 -4.72 -5.15
N ARG A 76 -1.30 -5.81 -5.72
CA ARG A 76 -1.33 -6.06 -7.16
C ARG A 76 -2.73 -5.81 -7.70
N THR A 77 -2.83 -5.15 -8.85
CA THR A 77 -4.08 -4.94 -9.58
C THR A 77 -4.40 -6.14 -10.49
N ALA A 78 -5.63 -6.23 -11.00
CA ALA A 78 -6.01 -7.26 -11.98
C ALA A 78 -5.14 -7.22 -13.27
N GLU A 79 -4.62 -6.05 -13.62
CA GLU A 79 -3.72 -5.84 -14.77
C GLU A 79 -2.24 -6.17 -14.46
N GLY A 80 -1.94 -6.63 -13.24
CA GLY A 80 -0.59 -6.96 -12.80
C GLY A 80 0.29 -5.77 -12.41
N ARG A 81 -0.28 -4.56 -12.27
CA ARG A 81 0.44 -3.39 -11.72
C ARG A 81 0.62 -3.60 -10.21
N VAL A 82 1.77 -3.19 -9.67
CA VAL A 82 2.04 -3.23 -8.22
C VAL A 82 2.08 -1.81 -7.65
N VAL A 83 1.28 -1.59 -6.62
CA VAL A 83 1.26 -0.37 -5.79
C VAL A 83 1.85 -0.71 -4.44
N SER A 84 2.58 0.21 -3.82
CA SER A 84 3.16 -0.02 -2.48
C SER A 84 2.92 1.16 -1.55
N GLY A 85 2.93 0.87 -0.25
CA GLY A 85 2.76 1.84 0.82
C GLY A 85 3.66 1.49 2.02
N VAL A 86 3.99 2.48 2.82
CA VAL A 86 4.72 2.32 4.09
C VAL A 86 3.88 3.01 5.17
N ASN A 87 3.78 2.38 6.34
CA ASN A 87 2.97 2.93 7.42
C ASN A 87 3.58 4.23 7.98
N VAL A 88 2.74 5.03 8.64
CA VAL A 88 3.17 6.13 9.50
C VAL A 88 2.76 5.79 10.92
N VAL A 89 3.73 5.61 11.79
CA VAL A 89 3.51 5.40 13.23
C VAL A 89 3.56 6.77 13.92
N HIS A 90 2.45 7.18 14.51
CA HIS A 90 2.34 8.44 15.24
C HIS A 90 1.20 8.39 16.26
N ASP A 91 1.40 8.97 17.44
CA ASP A 91 0.46 8.90 18.56
C ASP A 91 -0.84 9.68 18.29
N SER A 92 -0.76 10.78 17.56
CA SER A 92 -1.93 11.61 17.22
C SER A 92 -2.78 11.06 16.07
N GLY A 93 -2.43 9.92 15.48
CA GLY A 93 -3.14 9.33 14.35
C GLY A 93 -2.21 8.85 13.25
N GLY A 94 -1.69 7.64 13.40
CA GLY A 94 -0.93 6.95 12.37
C GLY A 94 -1.81 6.34 11.27
N ALA A 95 -1.17 5.86 10.21
CA ALA A 95 -1.83 5.14 9.12
C ALA A 95 -1.09 3.85 8.83
N CYS A 96 -1.84 2.75 8.69
CA CYS A 96 -1.26 1.46 8.32
C CYS A 96 -0.78 1.49 6.86
N ALA A 97 0.17 0.61 6.54
CA ALA A 97 0.78 0.56 5.21
C ALA A 97 -0.26 0.22 4.13
N GLU A 98 -1.28 -0.55 4.47
CA GLU A 98 -2.44 -0.89 3.63
C GLU A 98 -3.24 0.35 3.26
N VAL A 99 -3.56 1.22 4.23
CA VAL A 99 -4.32 2.46 3.99
C VAL A 99 -3.54 3.38 3.06
N ILE A 100 -2.23 3.51 3.28
CA ILE A 100 -1.34 4.29 2.40
C ILE A 100 -1.27 3.66 1.00
N ALA A 101 -1.22 2.33 0.89
CA ALA A 101 -1.23 1.65 -0.40
C ALA A 101 -2.55 1.87 -1.17
N VAL A 102 -3.70 1.84 -0.48
CA VAL A 102 -5.02 2.14 -1.07
C VAL A 102 -5.09 3.59 -1.55
N GLY A 103 -4.66 4.56 -0.76
CA GLY A 103 -4.60 5.96 -1.18
C GLY A 103 -3.63 6.18 -2.35
N THR A 104 -2.51 5.47 -2.37
CA THR A 104 -1.55 5.49 -3.48
C THR A 104 -2.17 4.89 -4.75
N ALA A 105 -2.95 3.82 -4.63
CA ALA A 105 -3.66 3.20 -5.75
C ALA A 105 -4.68 4.19 -6.34
N ALA A 106 -5.50 4.82 -5.49
CA ALA A 106 -6.46 5.84 -5.92
C ALA A 106 -5.76 7.01 -6.64
N THR A 107 -4.62 7.48 -6.12
CA THR A 107 -3.82 8.55 -6.74
C THR A 107 -3.30 8.17 -8.14
N GLN A 108 -3.10 6.87 -8.39
CA GLN A 108 -2.64 6.34 -9.67
C GLN A 108 -3.79 5.93 -10.62
N GLY A 109 -5.05 6.23 -10.26
CA GLY A 109 -6.22 5.81 -11.04
C GLY A 109 -6.43 4.29 -11.04
N VAL A 110 -5.98 3.60 -9.98
CA VAL A 110 -6.24 2.17 -9.77
C VAL A 110 -7.48 2.06 -8.91
N HIS A 111 -8.51 1.40 -9.45
CA HIS A 111 -9.81 1.24 -8.80
C HIS A 111 -10.09 -0.19 -8.32
N ASP A 112 -9.23 -1.14 -8.67
CA ASP A 112 -9.39 -2.54 -8.28
C ASP A 112 -8.05 -3.17 -7.89
N LEU A 113 -8.08 -3.98 -6.83
CA LEU A 113 -6.93 -4.65 -6.24
C LEU A 113 -7.24 -6.14 -6.12
N GLU A 114 -6.37 -6.95 -6.71
CA GLU A 114 -6.54 -8.41 -6.81
C GLU A 114 -5.93 -9.12 -5.59
N THR A 115 -4.77 -8.66 -5.11
CA THR A 115 -4.06 -9.29 -3.99
C THR A 115 -3.20 -8.28 -3.23
N ILE A 116 -3.12 -8.40 -1.90
CA ILE A 116 -2.33 -7.54 -1.03
C ILE A 116 -1.50 -8.34 -0.03
N VAL A 117 -0.34 -7.81 0.34
CA VAL A 117 0.49 -8.35 1.43
C VAL A 117 1.18 -7.24 2.20
N THR A 118 1.22 -7.38 3.52
CA THR A 118 1.96 -6.49 4.42
C THR A 118 3.11 -7.26 5.04
N VAL A 119 4.28 -6.63 5.10
CA VAL A 119 5.49 -7.20 5.68
C VAL A 119 6.09 -6.27 6.71
N GLY A 120 6.65 -6.88 7.76
CA GLY A 120 7.39 -6.22 8.82
C GLY A 120 8.83 -6.71 8.86
N ASP A 121 9.56 -6.26 9.88
CA ASP A 121 10.92 -6.71 10.20
C ASP A 121 11.88 -6.71 8.99
N ARG A 122 11.84 -5.65 8.18
CA ARG A 122 12.61 -5.51 6.94
C ARG A 122 12.38 -6.69 5.96
N GLY A 123 11.15 -7.15 5.86
CA GLY A 123 10.73 -8.23 4.96
C GLY A 123 10.97 -9.64 5.50
N ARG A 124 11.18 -9.80 6.81
CA ARG A 124 11.36 -11.12 7.45
C ARG A 124 10.08 -11.70 8.07
N SER A 125 9.03 -10.89 8.17
CA SER A 125 7.74 -11.33 8.67
C SER A 125 6.61 -10.84 7.78
N LEU A 126 5.59 -11.68 7.59
CA LEU A 126 4.31 -11.22 7.07
C LEU A 126 3.46 -10.74 8.25
N VAL A 127 2.66 -9.72 8.00
CA VAL A 127 1.79 -9.11 9.00
C VAL A 127 0.36 -9.20 8.50
N THR A 128 -0.48 -9.89 9.27
CA THR A 128 -1.92 -9.90 9.03
C THR A 128 -2.46 -8.48 9.23
N PRO A 129 -3.29 -7.94 8.31
CA PRO A 129 -3.87 -6.62 8.47
C PRO A 129 -4.59 -6.47 9.81
N CYS A 130 -4.54 -5.27 10.40
CA CYS A 130 -5.26 -4.99 11.66
C CYS A 130 -6.78 -4.89 11.42
N GLY A 131 -7.58 -4.98 12.48
CA GLY A 131 -9.06 -4.97 12.39
C GLY A 131 -9.63 -3.86 11.50
N PRO A 132 -9.27 -2.58 11.71
CA PRO A 132 -9.73 -1.48 10.86
C PRO A 132 -9.32 -1.62 9.39
N CYS A 133 -8.10 -2.11 9.12
CA CYS A 133 -7.66 -2.35 7.74
C CYS A 133 -8.43 -3.47 7.07
N ARG A 134 -8.72 -4.57 7.78
CA ARG A 134 -9.53 -5.67 7.22
C ARG A 134 -10.91 -5.18 6.80
N ARG A 135 -11.55 -4.36 7.64
CA ARG A 135 -12.85 -3.77 7.34
C ARG A 135 -12.78 -2.82 6.15
N LEU A 136 -11.84 -1.88 6.14
CA LEU A 136 -11.64 -0.95 5.03
C LEU A 136 -11.38 -1.69 3.72
N LEU A 137 -10.50 -2.70 3.73
CA LEU A 137 -10.18 -3.48 2.55
C LEU A 137 -11.39 -4.30 2.06
N ALA A 138 -12.16 -4.91 2.96
CA ALA A 138 -13.36 -5.66 2.59
C ALA A 138 -14.48 -4.76 2.04
N GLU A 139 -14.65 -3.56 2.58
CA GLU A 139 -15.67 -2.60 2.11
C GLU A 139 -15.31 -2.01 0.74
N LEU A 140 -14.02 -1.73 0.49
CA LEU A 140 -13.57 -1.14 -0.78
C LEU A 140 -13.26 -2.18 -1.86
N PHE A 141 -12.79 -3.37 -1.47
CA PHE A 141 -12.31 -4.43 -2.36
C PHE A 141 -12.78 -5.81 -1.83
N PRO A 142 -14.07 -6.14 -1.96
CA PRO A 142 -14.64 -7.36 -1.37
C PRO A 142 -14.01 -8.66 -1.89
N GLU A 143 -13.54 -8.66 -3.14
CA GLU A 143 -12.86 -9.79 -3.77
C GLU A 143 -11.34 -9.84 -3.51
N LEU A 144 -10.82 -8.90 -2.72
CA LEU A 144 -9.40 -8.80 -2.43
C LEU A 144 -8.91 -10.04 -1.70
N ARG A 145 -7.77 -10.57 -2.16
CA ARG A 145 -7.05 -11.62 -1.47
C ARG A 145 -5.89 -11.06 -0.65
N VAL A 146 -5.67 -11.62 0.53
CA VAL A 146 -4.64 -11.20 1.47
C VAL A 146 -3.66 -12.36 1.68
N ILE A 147 -2.37 -12.09 1.55
CA ILE A 147 -1.32 -13.06 1.87
C ILE A 147 -0.97 -12.92 3.35
N VAL A 148 -1.10 -14.01 4.10
CA VAL A 148 -0.91 -14.06 5.57
C VAL A 148 -0.17 -15.34 5.97
N GLY A 149 0.25 -15.42 7.24
CA GLY A 149 0.95 -16.58 7.80
C GLY A 149 2.45 -16.36 8.01
N PRO A 150 3.20 -17.39 8.38
CA PRO A 150 4.66 -17.30 8.45
C PRO A 150 5.27 -17.09 7.06
N VAL A 151 6.44 -16.45 6.99
CA VAL A 151 7.12 -16.15 5.71
C VAL A 151 7.51 -17.42 4.94
N ASP A 152 7.78 -18.52 5.65
CA ASP A 152 8.16 -19.81 5.07
C ASP A 152 6.97 -20.64 4.58
N ASP A 153 5.77 -20.37 5.10
CA ASP A 153 4.52 -21.03 4.71
C ASP A 153 3.37 -20.01 4.56
N PRO A 154 3.47 -19.11 3.56
CA PRO A 154 2.46 -18.11 3.32
C PRO A 154 1.23 -18.72 2.66
N ARG A 155 0.05 -18.24 3.05
CA ARG A 155 -1.23 -18.62 2.45
C ARG A 155 -2.00 -17.41 1.95
N VAL A 156 -2.81 -17.63 0.93
CA VAL A 156 -3.69 -16.61 0.36
C VAL A 156 -5.11 -16.87 0.86
N VAL A 157 -5.74 -15.85 1.44
CA VAL A 157 -7.13 -15.93 1.94
C VAL A 157 -7.94 -14.76 1.40
N PRO A 158 -9.26 -14.91 1.18
CA PRO A 158 -10.12 -13.77 0.89
C PRO A 158 -10.16 -12.81 2.09
N VAL A 159 -10.24 -11.51 1.84
CA VAL A 159 -10.28 -10.48 2.90
C VAL A 159 -11.49 -10.65 3.82
N THR A 160 -12.62 -11.10 3.27
CA THR A 160 -13.85 -11.40 4.00
C THR A 160 -13.66 -12.55 5.00
N GLY A 161 -12.77 -13.50 4.72
CA GLY A 161 -12.40 -14.59 5.63
C GLY A 161 -11.52 -14.15 6.80
N LEU A 162 -11.12 -12.87 6.86
CA LEU A 162 -10.34 -12.29 7.97
C LEU A 162 -11.17 -11.41 8.90
N LEU A 163 -12.43 -11.12 8.56
CA LEU A 163 -13.33 -10.37 9.42
C LEU A 163 -13.69 -11.23 10.62
N GLU A 164 -13.45 -10.72 11.83
CA GLU A 164 -13.98 -11.38 13.04
C GLU A 164 -15.51 -11.22 13.06
N PRO A 165 -16.26 -12.23 13.52
CA PRO A 165 -17.72 -12.17 13.63
C PRO A 165 -18.23 -11.06 14.56
#